data_AF-A0A8J6CW06-F1
#
_entry.id   AF-A0A8J6CW06-F1
#
_cell.length_a   1.000
_cell.length_b   1.000
_cell.length_c   1.000
_cell.angle_alpha   90.00
_cell.angle_beta   90.00
_cell.angle_gamma   90.00
#
_symmetry.space_group_name_H-M   'P 1'
#
loop_
_entity.id
_entity.type
_entity.pdbx_description
1 polymer ?
#
loop_
_entity_poly.entity_id
_entity_poly.type
_entity_poly.pdbx_seq_one_letter_code
_entity_poly.pdbx_strand_id
1 'polypeptide(L)'
;MISSLVKLGDFEEAEKLYNEWESVSGSGDARVPNILLAAYINGDKMDVAENFYQQIVQKGISPCYTTWELLTWGYLKKQQIEKVLDCFKQAVCSVKKWNPNEKLVREVFNKLEDLGDTEDAEKLLVILRDAGHVSTKVYNSLLRVYAKAGKMPLIVAERMQKDNVGLDEETHKLIKLTSKMRVTEVSSSF
;
A
#
# COMPACT_ATOMS: atom_id res chain seq x y z
N MET A 1 10.12 2.65 26.27
CA MET A 1 9.93 3.97 26.88
C MET A 1 9.21 4.91 25.93
N ILE A 2 9.78 5.27 24.76
CA ILE A 2 9.06 6.04 23.70
C ILE A 2 7.71 5.40 23.34
N SER A 3 7.69 4.08 23.10
CA SER A 3 6.44 3.34 22.80
C SER A 3 5.40 3.38 23.92
N SER A 4 5.82 3.54 25.19
CA SER A 4 4.91 3.66 26.33
C SER A 4 4.31 5.06 26.40
N LEU A 5 5.13 6.11 26.18
CA LEU A 5 4.69 7.51 26.17
C LEU A 5 3.66 7.75 25.04
N VAL A 6 3.93 7.24 23.84
CA VAL A 6 2.99 7.29 22.72
C VAL A 6 1.64 6.62 23.07
N LYS A 7 1.67 5.48 23.76
CA LYS A 7 0.44 4.79 24.19
C LYS A 7 -0.34 5.56 25.27
N LEU A 8 0.36 6.36 26.07
CA LEU A 8 -0.23 7.23 27.09
C LEU A 8 -0.68 8.58 26.53
N GLY A 9 -0.44 8.87 25.25
CA GLY A 9 -0.77 10.13 24.60
C GLY A 9 0.20 11.27 24.93
N ASP A 10 1.32 10.97 25.58
CA ASP A 10 2.35 11.96 25.92
C ASP A 10 3.35 12.10 24.75
N PHE A 11 2.88 12.74 23.68
CA PHE A 11 3.65 12.89 22.44
C PHE A 11 4.85 13.83 22.60
N GLU A 12 4.73 14.86 23.43
CA GLU A 12 5.81 15.83 23.65
C GLU A 12 7.01 15.16 24.33
N GLU A 13 6.75 14.37 25.38
CA GLU A 13 7.82 13.64 26.07
C GLU A 13 8.40 12.52 25.17
N ALA A 14 7.56 11.88 24.35
CA ALA A 14 8.02 10.90 23.37
C ALA A 14 8.97 11.52 22.32
N GLU A 15 8.68 12.74 21.85
CA GLU A 15 9.55 13.49 20.93
C GLU A 15 10.86 13.92 21.59
N LYS A 16 10.81 14.45 22.83
CA LYS A 16 12.02 14.79 23.60
C LYS A 16 12.95 13.59 23.74
N LEU A 17 12.39 12.46 24.16
CA LEU A 17 13.15 11.23 24.33
C LEU A 17 13.69 10.68 23.01
N TYR A 18 12.95 10.84 21.92
CA TYR A 18 13.45 10.52 20.58
C TYR A 18 14.65 11.40 20.20
N ASN A 19 14.57 12.72 20.41
CA ASN A 19 15.66 13.64 20.10
C ASN A 19 16.91 13.36 20.94
N GLU A 20 16.74 13.05 22.22
CA GLU A 20 17.84 12.60 23.09
C GLU A 20 18.48 11.33 22.55
N TRP A 21 17.66 10.30 22.26
CA TRP A 21 18.14 9.05 21.68
C TRP A 21 18.89 9.30 20.37
N GLU A 22 18.33 10.11 19.48
CA GLU A 22 18.90 10.41 18.18
C GLU A 22 20.26 11.12 18.32
N SER A 23 20.40 12.03 19.28
CA SER A 23 21.65 12.77 19.52
C SER A 23 22.83 11.88 19.97
N VAL A 24 22.53 10.74 20.60
CA VAL A 24 23.54 9.80 21.11
C VAL A 24 23.64 8.52 20.27
N SER A 25 22.63 8.21 19.46
CA SER A 25 22.58 6.98 18.68
C SER A 25 23.38 7.11 17.38
N GLY A 26 24.38 6.25 17.20
CA GLY A 26 25.05 6.06 15.90
C GLY A 26 24.40 4.97 15.04
N SER A 27 23.31 4.35 15.49
CA SER A 27 22.78 3.11 14.89
C SER A 27 21.90 3.32 13.67
N GLY A 28 21.26 4.49 13.52
CA GLY A 28 20.32 4.76 12.44
C GLY A 28 19.18 3.73 12.33
N ASP A 29 18.74 3.16 13.46
CA ASP A 29 17.72 2.11 13.47
C ASP A 29 16.33 2.69 13.17
N ALA A 30 15.84 2.45 11.94
CA ALA A 30 14.53 2.92 11.48
C ALA A 30 13.33 2.48 12.34
N ARG A 31 13.48 1.45 13.18
CA ARG A 31 12.39 0.99 14.07
C ARG A 31 12.04 2.00 15.15
N VAL A 32 13.00 2.82 15.58
CA VAL A 32 12.79 3.83 16.63
C VAL A 32 11.95 5.01 16.14
N PRO A 33 12.31 5.72 15.05
CA PRO A 33 11.45 6.77 14.49
C PRO A 33 10.09 6.23 14.02
N ASN A 34 10.00 4.96 13.59
CA ASN A 34 8.71 4.36 13.20
C ASN A 34 7.69 4.31 14.35
N ILE A 35 8.12 4.38 15.61
CA ILE A 35 7.21 4.51 16.76
C ILE A 35 6.47 5.85 16.70
N LEU A 36 7.18 6.95 16.47
CA LEU A 36 6.59 8.29 16.34
C LEU A 36 5.81 8.42 15.03
N LEU A 37 6.34 7.88 13.93
CA LEU A 37 5.63 7.89 12.64
C LEU A 37 4.25 7.21 12.76
N ALA A 38 4.20 6.03 13.39
CA ALA A 38 2.94 5.34 13.66
C ALA A 38 2.02 6.17 14.57
N ALA A 39 2.58 6.86 15.56
CA ALA A 39 1.86 7.72 16.48
C ALA A 39 1.14 8.86 15.73
N TYR A 40 1.84 9.58 14.86
CA TYR A 40 1.25 10.66 14.06
C TYR A 40 0.19 10.15 13.08
N ILE A 41 0.44 9.03 12.40
CA ILE A 41 -0.52 8.44 11.44
C ILE A 41 -1.79 7.93 12.13
N ASN A 42 -1.67 7.39 13.34
CA ASN A 42 -2.82 6.97 14.14
C ASN A 42 -3.57 8.15 14.74
N GLY A 43 -2.89 9.26 15.03
CA GLY A 43 -3.48 10.53 15.45
C GLY A 43 -4.05 11.40 14.31
N ASP A 44 -4.15 10.87 13.10
CA ASP A 44 -4.62 11.57 11.88
C ASP A 44 -3.79 12.82 11.48
N LYS A 45 -2.55 12.92 11.98
CA LYS A 45 -1.60 14.01 11.70
C LYS A 45 -0.66 13.65 10.56
N MET A 46 -1.21 13.41 9.37
CA MET A 46 -0.41 12.94 8.23
C MET A 46 0.67 13.94 7.79
N ASP A 47 0.38 15.24 7.81
CA ASP A 47 1.35 16.28 7.42
C ASP A 47 2.58 16.29 8.35
N VAL A 48 2.34 16.07 9.66
CA VAL A 48 3.41 15.93 10.66
C VAL A 48 4.20 14.65 10.41
N ALA A 49 3.51 13.55 10.08
CA ALA A 49 4.13 12.27 9.76
C ALA A 49 5.05 12.37 8.53
N GLU A 50 4.62 13.07 7.47
CA GLU A 50 5.44 13.30 6.27
C GLU A 50 6.67 14.16 6.58
N ASN A 51 6.50 15.26 7.31
CA ASN A 51 7.63 16.12 7.69
C ASN A 51 8.63 15.36 8.55
N PHE A 52 8.16 14.57 9.52
CA PHE A 52 9.02 13.72 10.34
C PHE A 52 9.73 12.65 9.50
N TYR A 53 9.03 12.01 8.56
CA TYR A 53 9.63 11.07 7.61
C TYR A 53 10.75 11.72 6.78
N GLN A 54 10.56 12.95 6.29
CA GLN A 54 11.61 13.65 5.55
C GLN A 54 12.83 13.94 6.43
N GLN A 55 12.62 14.32 7.68
CA GLN A 55 13.71 14.57 8.63
C GLN A 55 14.55 13.32 8.89
N ILE A 56 13.93 12.15 9.08
CA ILE A 56 14.69 10.91 9.33
C ILE A 56 15.52 10.50 8.10
N VAL A 57 15.00 10.70 6.89
CA VAL A 57 15.73 10.42 5.64
C VAL A 57 16.90 11.39 5.46
N GLN A 58 16.71 12.69 5.73
CA GLN A 58 17.77 13.70 5.67
C GLN A 58 18.93 13.41 6.64
N LYS A 59 18.63 12.75 7.76
CA LYS A 59 19.63 12.31 8.75
C LYS A 59 20.29 10.98 8.39
N GLY A 60 20.00 10.43 7.21
CA GLY A 60 20.62 9.20 6.71
C GLY A 60 19.99 7.90 7.26
N ILE A 61 18.85 7.99 7.95
CA ILE A 61 18.12 6.80 8.39
C ILE A 61 17.38 6.22 7.19
N SER A 62 17.81 5.03 6.75
CA SER A 62 17.18 4.34 5.61
C SER A 62 15.82 3.77 6.00
N PRO A 63 14.72 4.13 5.30
CA PRO A 63 13.41 3.56 5.55
C PRO A 63 13.41 2.04 5.36
N CYS A 64 12.85 1.30 6.33
CA CYS A 64 12.62 -0.14 6.19
C CYS A 64 11.16 -0.45 5.81
N TYR A 65 10.85 -1.72 5.56
CA TYR A 65 9.51 -2.15 5.12
C TYR A 65 8.36 -1.68 6.03
N THR A 66 8.57 -1.61 7.35
CA THR A 66 7.54 -1.14 8.29
C THR A 66 7.25 0.35 8.12
N THR A 67 8.26 1.14 7.72
CA THR A 67 8.11 2.57 7.40
C THR A 67 7.15 2.74 6.24
N TRP A 68 7.38 2.00 5.15
CA TRP A 68 6.54 2.04 3.96
C TRP A 68 5.12 1.56 4.26
N GLU A 69 4.97 0.46 5.01
CA GLU A 69 3.64 -0.02 5.41
C GLU A 69 2.85 1.01 6.23
N LEU A 70 3.50 1.69 7.19
CA LEU A 70 2.88 2.76 7.97
C LEU A 70 2.41 3.91 7.08
N LEU A 71 3.29 4.40 6.19
CA LEU A 71 2.96 5.45 5.23
C LEU A 71 1.81 5.03 4.31
N THR A 72 1.79 3.79 3.81
CA THR A 72 0.69 3.28 2.99
C THR A 72 -0.65 3.36 3.74
N TRP A 73 -0.70 2.94 5.01
CA TRP A 73 -1.92 3.09 5.83
C TRP A 73 -2.33 4.55 5.99
N GLY A 74 -1.38 5.46 6.21
CA GLY A 74 -1.64 6.89 6.32
C GLY A 74 -2.22 7.49 5.03
N TYR A 75 -1.57 7.25 3.89
CA TYR A 75 -2.03 7.74 2.59
C TYR A 75 -3.36 7.14 2.18
N LEU A 76 -3.61 5.87 2.48
CA LEU A 76 -4.90 5.23 2.22
C LEU A 76 -6.04 5.92 2.96
N LYS A 77 -5.85 6.28 4.24
CA LYS A 77 -6.85 7.05 5.02
C LYS A 77 -7.14 8.42 4.41
N LYS A 78 -6.11 9.09 3.87
CA LYS A 78 -6.23 10.38 3.18
C LYS A 78 -6.64 10.25 1.70
N GLN A 79 -6.88 9.03 1.21
CA GLN A 79 -7.26 8.73 -0.18
C GLN A 79 -6.23 9.20 -1.22
N GLN A 80 -4.95 9.26 -0.84
CA GLN A 80 -3.85 9.64 -1.72
C GLN A 80 -3.29 8.40 -2.43
N ILE A 81 -4.04 7.88 -3.41
CA ILE A 81 -3.77 6.58 -4.05
C ILE A 81 -2.41 6.53 -4.77
N GLU A 82 -2.00 7.60 -5.44
CA GLU A 82 -0.69 7.68 -6.09
C GLU A 82 0.45 7.40 -5.09
N LYS A 83 0.41 8.05 -3.92
CA LYS A 83 1.40 7.84 -2.85
C LYS A 83 1.31 6.45 -2.23
N VAL A 84 0.12 5.84 -2.17
CA VAL A 84 -0.06 4.44 -1.76
C VAL A 84 0.71 3.51 -2.70
N LEU A 85 0.55 3.67 -4.02
CA LEU A 85 1.26 2.88 -5.02
C LEU A 85 2.77 3.07 -4.96
N ASP A 86 3.23 4.30 -4.74
CA ASP A 86 4.65 4.57 -4.57
C ASP A 86 5.22 3.91 -3.32
N CYS A 87 4.50 3.93 -2.19
CA CYS A 87 4.92 3.20 -0.99
C CYS A 87 5.03 1.69 -1.24
N PHE A 88 4.14 1.10 -2.03
CA PHE A 88 4.25 -0.31 -2.42
C PHE A 88 5.51 -0.58 -3.25
N LYS A 89 5.81 0.25 -4.25
CA LYS A 89 7.04 0.12 -5.05
C LYS A 89 8.29 0.23 -4.15
N GLN A 90 8.31 1.22 -3.27
CA GLN A 90 9.43 1.41 -2.34
C GLN A 90 9.58 0.23 -1.38
N ALA A 91 8.48 -0.34 -0.88
CA ALA A 91 8.50 -1.53 -0.02
C ALA A 91 9.11 -2.75 -0.73
N VAL A 92 8.78 -2.96 -2.01
CA VAL A 92 9.37 -4.02 -2.85
C VAL A 92 10.86 -3.80 -3.05
N CYS A 93 11.29 -2.57 -3.36
CA CYS A 93 12.70 -2.24 -3.57
C CYS A 93 13.55 -2.29 -2.29
N SER A 94 12.93 -2.13 -1.11
CA SER A 94 13.64 -2.05 0.17
C SER A 94 14.11 -3.40 0.72
N VAL A 95 13.63 -4.53 0.18
CA VAL A 95 13.96 -5.87 0.69
C VAL A 95 14.13 -6.87 -0.45
N LYS A 96 15.00 -7.87 -0.28
CA LYS A 96 15.22 -8.92 -1.30
C LYS A 96 13.96 -9.74 -1.60
N LYS A 97 13.14 -9.98 -0.57
CA LYS A 97 11.85 -10.67 -0.67
C LYS A 97 10.85 -9.93 0.19
N TRP A 98 9.97 -9.19 -0.46
CA TRP A 98 8.88 -8.50 0.22
C TRP A 98 7.73 -9.47 0.47
N ASN A 99 6.97 -9.24 1.55
CA ASN A 99 5.75 -9.96 1.85
C ASN A 99 4.67 -8.93 2.23
N PRO A 100 3.64 -8.71 1.39
CA PRO A 100 2.60 -7.74 1.67
C PRO A 100 1.78 -8.14 2.90
N ASN A 101 1.33 -7.13 3.63
CA ASN A 101 0.23 -7.31 4.56
C ASN A 101 -1.07 -7.53 3.75
N GLU A 102 -1.60 -8.75 3.78
CA GLU A 102 -2.83 -9.12 3.04
C GLU A 102 -4.02 -8.21 3.37
N LYS A 103 -4.13 -7.75 4.63
CA LYS A 103 -5.18 -6.82 5.04
C LYS A 103 -5.01 -5.49 4.34
N LEU A 104 -3.79 -4.93 4.32
CA LEU A 104 -3.51 -3.66 3.65
C LEU A 104 -3.82 -3.74 2.15
N VAL A 105 -3.35 -4.79 1.46
CA VAL A 105 -3.64 -5.00 0.03
C VAL A 105 -5.15 -5.04 -0.21
N ARG A 106 -5.90 -5.77 0.61
CA ARG A 106 -7.36 -5.83 0.51
C ARG A 106 -8.01 -4.47 0.72
N GLU A 107 -7.62 -3.70 1.73
CA GLU A 107 -8.20 -2.37 1.98
C GLU A 107 -7.92 -1.40 0.82
N VAL A 108 -6.73 -1.49 0.20
CA VAL A 108 -6.39 -0.68 -0.98
C VAL A 108 -7.29 -1.06 -2.16
N PHE A 109 -7.48 -2.35 -2.43
CA PHE A 109 -8.41 -2.79 -3.48
C PHE A 109 -9.86 -2.40 -3.19
N ASN A 110 -10.34 -2.54 -1.95
CA ASN A 110 -11.68 -2.08 -1.58
C ASN A 110 -11.85 -0.58 -1.87
N LYS A 111 -10.81 0.22 -1.57
CA LYS A 111 -10.84 1.65 -1.83
C LYS A 111 -10.87 1.97 -3.33
N LEU A 112 -10.10 1.24 -4.13
CA LEU A 112 -10.09 1.36 -5.60
C LEU A 112 -11.42 0.91 -6.20
N GLU A 113 -12.02 -0.14 -5.64
CA GLU A 113 -13.35 -0.61 -6.00
C GLU A 113 -14.38 0.51 -5.77
N ASP A 114 -14.42 1.11 -4.58
CA ASP A 114 -15.35 2.20 -4.26
C ASP A 114 -15.26 3.37 -5.27
N LEU A 115 -14.04 3.68 -5.72
CA LEU A 115 -13.76 4.73 -6.71
C LEU A 115 -14.03 4.28 -8.16
N GLY A 116 -14.14 2.98 -8.42
CA GLY A 116 -14.18 2.43 -9.78
C GLY A 116 -12.88 2.67 -10.56
N ASP A 117 -11.76 2.84 -9.86
CA ASP A 117 -10.48 3.20 -10.46
C ASP A 117 -9.75 1.97 -10.98
N THR A 118 -10.04 1.63 -12.24
CA THR A 118 -9.40 0.50 -12.93
C THR A 118 -7.93 0.74 -13.24
N GLU A 119 -7.49 2.00 -13.38
CA GLU A 119 -6.12 2.30 -13.80
C GLU A 119 -5.14 2.02 -12.65
N ASP A 120 -5.42 2.58 -11.48
CA ASP A 120 -4.57 2.37 -10.30
C ASP A 120 -4.67 0.95 -9.75
N ALA A 121 -5.81 0.27 -9.95
CA ALA A 121 -5.94 -1.16 -9.64
C ALA A 121 -5.06 -2.05 -10.53
N GLU A 122 -4.91 -1.73 -11.81
CA GLU A 122 -3.98 -2.43 -12.71
C GLU A 122 -2.52 -2.15 -12.33
N LYS A 123 -2.18 -0.90 -11.97
CA LYS A 123 -0.84 -0.58 -11.45
C LYS A 123 -0.51 -1.38 -10.18
N LEU A 124 -1.45 -1.48 -9.24
CA LEU A 124 -1.27 -2.29 -8.02
C LEU A 124 -1.07 -3.77 -8.35
N LEU A 125 -1.85 -4.33 -9.29
CA LEU A 125 -1.68 -5.72 -9.72
C LEU A 125 -0.28 -5.97 -10.30
N VAL A 126 0.24 -5.05 -11.11
CA VAL A 126 1.60 -5.16 -11.66
C VAL A 126 2.64 -5.20 -10.54
N ILE A 127 2.55 -4.29 -9.56
CA ILE A 127 3.47 -4.28 -8.40
C ILE A 127 3.41 -5.60 -7.63
N LEU A 128 2.20 -6.13 -7.38
CA LEU A 128 2.04 -7.41 -6.70
C LEU A 128 2.55 -8.59 -7.53
N ARG A 129 2.38 -8.56 -8.86
CA ARG A 129 2.88 -9.59 -9.77
C ARG A 129 4.41 -9.63 -9.77
N ASP A 130 5.05 -8.48 -9.90
CA ASP A 130 6.50 -8.35 -9.91
C ASP A 130 7.12 -8.81 -8.58
N ALA A 131 6.38 -8.63 -7.48
CA ALA A 131 6.77 -9.15 -6.17
C ALA A 131 6.41 -10.62 -5.92
N GLY A 132 5.69 -11.29 -6.85
CA GLY A 132 5.27 -12.68 -6.73
C GLY A 132 4.07 -12.94 -5.81
N HIS A 133 3.21 -11.93 -5.59
CA HIS A 133 2.08 -11.94 -4.64
C HIS A 133 0.71 -11.81 -5.30
N VAL A 134 0.57 -12.31 -6.53
CA VAL A 134 -0.74 -12.45 -7.18
C VAL A 134 -1.44 -13.74 -6.72
N SER A 135 -2.75 -13.65 -6.49
CA SER A 135 -3.59 -14.77 -6.06
C SER A 135 -5.01 -14.61 -6.59
N THR A 136 -5.83 -15.65 -6.48
CA THR A 136 -7.24 -15.60 -6.91
C THR A 136 -8.00 -14.47 -6.21
N LYS A 137 -7.70 -14.21 -4.92
CA LYS A 137 -8.31 -13.10 -4.16
C LYS A 137 -7.93 -11.72 -4.73
N VAL A 138 -6.67 -11.53 -5.13
CA VAL A 138 -6.20 -10.28 -5.75
C VAL A 138 -6.89 -10.07 -7.09
N TYR A 139 -6.98 -11.11 -7.91
CA TYR A 139 -7.69 -11.07 -9.19
C TYR A 139 -9.18 -10.82 -9.03
N ASN A 140 -9.86 -11.47 -8.08
CA ASN A 140 -11.27 -11.20 -7.80
C ASN A 140 -11.49 -9.75 -7.35
N SER A 141 -10.57 -9.20 -6.55
CA SER A 141 -10.64 -7.80 -6.11
C SER A 141 -10.51 -6.83 -7.30
N LEU A 142 -9.56 -7.08 -8.21
CA LEU A 142 -9.44 -6.33 -9.46
C LEU A 142 -10.72 -6.42 -10.31
N LEU A 143 -11.29 -7.63 -10.44
CA LEU A 143 -12.51 -7.85 -11.21
C LEU A 143 -13.73 -7.13 -10.62
N ARG A 144 -13.81 -7.00 -9.30
CA ARG A 144 -14.84 -6.18 -8.66
C ARG A 144 -14.67 -4.69 -8.99
N VAL A 145 -13.43 -4.18 -9.03
CA VAL A 145 -13.16 -2.80 -9.48
C VAL A 145 -13.66 -2.58 -10.90
N TYR A 146 -13.37 -3.51 -11.83
CA TYR A 146 -13.89 -3.45 -13.20
C TYR A 146 -15.43 -3.49 -13.26
N ALA A 147 -16.05 -4.39 -12.49
CA ALA A 147 -17.50 -4.50 -12.42
C ALA A 147 -18.14 -3.20 -11.91
N LYS A 148 -17.55 -2.59 -10.89
CA LYS A 148 -17.99 -1.31 -10.32
C LYS A 148 -17.80 -0.14 -11.28
N ALA A 149 -16.72 -0.13 -12.04
CA ALA A 149 -16.44 0.86 -13.08
C ALA A 149 -17.30 0.67 -14.35
N GLY A 150 -18.05 -0.44 -14.47
CA GLY A 150 -18.82 -0.75 -15.67
C GLY A 150 -17.95 -1.03 -16.90
N LYS A 151 -16.75 -1.56 -16.67
CA LYS A 151 -15.71 -1.79 -17.68
C LYS A 151 -15.42 -3.29 -17.81
N MET A 152 -15.16 -3.74 -19.03
CA MET A 152 -14.75 -5.12 -19.30
C MET A 152 -13.23 -5.27 -19.15
N PRO A 153 -12.73 -6.18 -18.28
CA PRO A 153 -11.31 -6.50 -18.18
C PRO A 153 -10.85 -7.33 -19.37
N LEU A 154 -9.67 -7.00 -19.91
CA LEU A 154 -9.10 -7.73 -21.05
C LEU A 154 -8.43 -9.03 -20.59
N ILE A 155 -8.78 -10.15 -21.25
CA ILE A 155 -8.11 -11.46 -21.18
C ILE A 155 -7.72 -11.91 -19.76
N VAL A 156 -8.58 -11.66 -18.77
CA VAL A 156 -8.24 -11.90 -17.37
C VAL A 156 -8.00 -13.38 -17.06
N ALA A 157 -8.70 -14.29 -17.74
CA ALA A 157 -8.57 -15.73 -17.53
C ALA A 157 -7.18 -16.21 -18.01
N GLU A 158 -6.74 -15.71 -19.15
CA GLU A 158 -5.42 -15.97 -19.72
C GLU A 158 -4.32 -15.37 -18.85
N ARG A 159 -4.54 -14.17 -18.30
CA ARG A 159 -3.60 -13.53 -17.35
C ARG A 159 -3.46 -14.35 -16.06
N MET A 160 -4.57 -14.82 -15.49
CA MET A 160 -4.56 -15.69 -14.31
C MET A 160 -3.84 -17.01 -14.58
N GLN A 161 -4.09 -17.65 -15.73
CA GLN A 161 -3.39 -18.87 -16.12
C GLN A 161 -1.89 -18.65 -16.27
N LYS A 162 -1.47 -17.55 -16.93
CA LYS A 162 -0.06 -17.18 -17.09
C LYS A 162 0.64 -16.96 -15.75
N ASP A 163 -0.08 -16.39 -14.78
CA ASP A 163 0.42 -16.17 -13.42
C ASP A 163 0.31 -17.43 -12.53
N ASN A 164 -0.08 -18.59 -13.09
CA ASN A 164 -0.35 -19.85 -12.37
C ASN A 164 -1.41 -19.71 -11.25
N VAL A 165 -2.38 -18.83 -11.45
CA VAL A 165 -3.50 -18.59 -10.53
C VAL A 165 -4.76 -19.31 -11.04
N GLY A 166 -5.35 -20.15 -10.20
CA GLY A 166 -6.61 -20.83 -10.51
C GLY A 166 -7.81 -19.88 -10.50
N LEU A 167 -8.79 -20.16 -11.36
CA LEU A 167 -10.09 -19.50 -11.35
C LEU A 167 -11.00 -20.18 -10.34
N ASP A 168 -11.68 -19.41 -9.49
CA ASP A 168 -12.71 -19.92 -8.59
C ASP A 168 -14.12 -19.58 -9.11
N GLU A 169 -15.15 -20.03 -8.39
CA GLU A 169 -16.54 -19.76 -8.75
C GLU A 169 -16.85 -18.26 -8.80
N GLU A 170 -16.23 -17.46 -7.93
CA GLU A 170 -16.41 -16.01 -7.93
C GLU A 170 -15.77 -15.40 -9.17
N THR A 171 -14.54 -15.81 -9.52
CA THR A 171 -13.85 -15.38 -10.73
C THR A 171 -14.74 -15.59 -11.96
N HIS A 172 -15.32 -16.79 -12.10
CA HIS A 172 -16.21 -17.09 -13.22
C HIS A 172 -17.47 -16.22 -13.25
N LYS A 173 -18.07 -15.95 -12.09
CA LYS A 173 -19.24 -15.05 -11.98
C LYS A 173 -18.89 -13.62 -12.38
N LEU A 174 -17.75 -13.10 -11.90
CA LEU A 174 -17.29 -11.74 -12.20
C LEU A 174 -16.90 -11.57 -13.68
N ILE A 175 -16.26 -12.56 -14.29
CA ILE A 175 -15.96 -12.56 -15.73
C ILE A 175 -17.26 -12.51 -16.54
N LYS A 176 -18.25 -13.33 -16.20
CA LYS A 176 -19.55 -13.35 -16.88
C LYS A 176 -20.35 -12.05 -16.70
N LEU A 177 -20.19 -11.39 -15.56
CA LEU A 177 -20.81 -10.09 -15.29
C LEU A 177 -20.16 -9.00 -16.13
N THR A 178 -18.83 -8.95 -16.14
CA THR A 178 -18.04 -7.91 -16.80
C THR A 178 -17.98 -8.08 -18.32
N SER A 179 -18.18 -9.28 -18.87
CA SER A 179 -18.22 -9.50 -20.33
C SER A 179 -19.39 -8.81 -21.05
N LYS A 180 -20.39 -8.34 -20.30
CA LYS A 180 -21.53 -7.58 -20.82
C LYS A 180 -21.29 -6.06 -20.81
N MET A 181 -20.13 -5.63 -20.30
CA MET A 181 -19.79 -4.22 -20.10
C MET A 181 -19.01 -3.66 -21.30
N ARG A 182 -18.84 -2.34 -21.35
CA ARG A 182 -18.08 -1.71 -22.43
C ARG A 182 -16.60 -2.07 -22.29
N VAL A 183 -15.97 -2.41 -23.41
CA VAL A 183 -14.52 -2.64 -23.48
C VAL A 183 -13.79 -1.38 -23.05
N THR A 184 -12.79 -1.50 -22.19
CA THR A 184 -11.89 -0.39 -21.87
C THR A 184 -11.19 0.05 -23.15
N GLU A 185 -11.39 1.32 -23.53
CA GLU A 185 -10.52 1.95 -24.53
C GLU A 185 -9.10 1.89 -23.99
N VAL A 186 -8.23 1.14 -24.68
CA VAL A 186 -6.81 1.11 -24.38
C VAL A 186 -6.31 2.51 -24.70
N SER A 187 -6.01 3.32 -23.69
CA SER A 187 -5.15 4.49 -23.87
C SER A 187 -3.76 3.97 -24.20
N SER A 188 -3.52 3.74 -25.49
CA SER A 188 -2.21 3.46 -26.05
C SER A 188 -1.37 4.72 -25.96
N SER A 189 -0.83 5.01 -24.77
CA SER A 189 0.35 5.85 -24.65
C SER A 189 1.56 4.98 -24.99
N PHE A 190 1.93 5.05 -26.26
CA PHE A 190 3.24 4.64 -26.78
C PHE A 190 4.36 5.45 -26.13
#